data_AF-A0A5S9PGB0-F1
#
_entry.id   AF-A0A5S9PGB0-F1
#
_cell.length_a   1.000
_cell.length_b   1.000
_cell.length_c   1.000
_cell.angle_alpha   90.00
_cell.angle_beta   90.00
_cell.angle_gamma   90.00
#
_symmetry.space_group_name_H-M   'P 1'
#
loop_
_entity.id
_entity.type
_entity.pdbx_description
1 polymer ?
#
loop_
_entity_poly.entity_id
_entity_poly.type
_entity_poly.pdbx_seq_one_letter_code
_entity_poly.pdbx_strand_id
1 'polypeptide(L)'
;MIRWITAVSAMVGASLLLSACLPSAPPTPKPEPEPPAPQASDARDCDAYIIPYMPFSVNSSQLFYAANVPNAWSGVTSSPSSDISVDVIDDQGTHTSLGQVAVVAPQQVVKLTTPITQALDAQGVTSTKLALRIQATNPENLYIYSAYQTGSDRAIVRVECVKE
;
A
#
# COMPACT_ATOMS: atom_id res chain seq x y z
N MET A 1 -35.40 -46.86 -73.69
CA MET A 1 -36.82 -46.46 -73.71
C MET A 1 -37.40 -46.74 -72.35
N ILE A 2 -37.92 -45.72 -71.66
CA ILE A 2 -39.14 -45.72 -70.85
C ILE A 2 -39.26 -44.28 -70.32
N ARG A 3 -40.32 -43.61 -70.80
CA ARG A 3 -40.79 -42.30 -70.35
C ARG A 3 -41.55 -42.50 -69.04
N TRP A 4 -41.39 -41.61 -68.07
CA TRP A 4 -42.46 -41.31 -67.11
C TRP A 4 -42.57 -39.80 -66.87
N ILE A 5 -43.83 -39.42 -66.74
CA ILE A 5 -44.46 -38.11 -66.83
C ILE A 5 -44.65 -37.57 -65.41
N THR A 6 -44.20 -36.34 -65.21
CA THR A 6 -44.90 -35.18 -64.61
C THR A 6 -45.72 -35.36 -63.33
N ALA A 7 -45.38 -34.59 -62.28
CA ALA A 7 -46.37 -33.79 -61.54
C ALA A 7 -45.66 -32.68 -60.73
N VAL A 8 -45.87 -31.44 -61.16
CA VAL A 8 -45.58 -30.21 -60.41
C VAL A 8 -46.72 -30.01 -59.41
N SER A 9 -46.41 -29.73 -58.15
CA SER A 9 -47.35 -29.13 -57.21
C SER A 9 -46.67 -27.98 -56.49
N ALA A 10 -47.22 -26.79 -56.73
CA ALA A 10 -46.87 -25.54 -56.12
C ALA A 10 -47.37 -25.51 -54.67
N MET A 11 -46.49 -25.18 -53.73
CA MET A 11 -46.88 -24.69 -52.41
C MET A 11 -46.34 -23.28 -52.25
N VAL A 12 -47.25 -22.31 -52.35
CA VAL A 12 -47.06 -20.93 -51.91
C VAL A 12 -47.24 -20.94 -50.39
N GLY A 13 -46.13 -20.96 -49.67
CA GLY A 13 -46.10 -20.83 -48.21
C GLY A 13 -45.80 -19.38 -47.83
N ALA A 14 -46.80 -18.68 -47.30
CA ALA A 14 -46.68 -17.33 -46.76
C ALA A 14 -45.71 -17.31 -45.56
N SER A 15 -44.60 -16.58 -45.69
CA SER A 15 -43.70 -16.27 -44.58
C SER A 15 -44.27 -15.11 -43.76
N LEU A 16 -44.88 -15.42 -42.63
CA LEU A 16 -45.22 -14.47 -41.57
C LEU A 16 -43.93 -14.09 -40.83
N LEU A 17 -43.42 -12.88 -41.08
CA LEU A 17 -42.34 -12.27 -40.31
C LEU A 17 -42.91 -11.83 -38.94
N LEU A 18 -42.82 -12.70 -37.93
CA LEU A 18 -42.92 -12.29 -36.53
C LEU A 18 -41.61 -11.58 -36.15
N SER A 19 -41.61 -10.25 -36.25
CA SER A 19 -40.56 -9.40 -35.67
C SER A 19 -40.80 -9.31 -34.17
N ALA A 20 -40.11 -10.17 -33.41
CA ALA A 20 -40.10 -10.09 -31.96
C ALA A 20 -39.23 -8.91 -31.50
N CYS A 21 -39.85 -7.90 -30.87
CA CYS A 21 -39.14 -6.88 -30.10
C CYS A 21 -38.45 -7.56 -28.90
N LEU A 22 -37.17 -7.89 -29.05
CA LEU A 22 -36.30 -8.26 -27.93
C LEU A 22 -36.02 -6.99 -27.10
N PRO A 23 -36.25 -7.02 -25.77
CA PRO A 23 -35.86 -5.92 -24.90
C PRO A 23 -34.34 -5.73 -24.96
N SER A 24 -33.90 -4.49 -25.15
CA SER A 24 -32.48 -4.13 -25.16
C SER A 24 -31.84 -4.57 -23.84
N ALA A 25 -30.71 -5.28 -23.93
CA ALA A 25 -29.94 -5.66 -22.76
C ALA A 25 -29.60 -4.41 -21.93
N PRO A 26 -29.72 -4.46 -20.59
CA PRO A 26 -29.34 -3.35 -19.75
C PRO A 26 -27.87 -2.99 -19.98
N PRO A 27 -27.51 -1.69 -19.99
CA PRO A 27 -26.14 -1.28 -20.17
C PRO A 27 -25.27 -1.88 -19.07
N THR A 28 -24.14 -2.46 -19.48
CA THR A 28 -23.14 -2.98 -18.54
C THR A 28 -22.71 -1.84 -17.60
N PRO A 29 -22.65 -2.07 -16.28
CA PRO A 29 -22.12 -1.09 -15.35
C PRO A 29 -20.73 -0.65 -15.82
N LYS A 30 -20.53 0.67 -15.94
CA LYS A 30 -19.22 1.22 -16.24
C LYS A 30 -18.24 0.71 -15.18
N PRO A 31 -17.07 0.16 -15.55
CA PRO A 31 -16.07 -0.25 -14.58
C PRO A 31 -15.78 0.93 -13.65
N GLU A 32 -15.98 0.69 -12.35
CA GLU A 32 -15.60 1.66 -11.34
C GLU A 32 -14.08 1.88 -11.43
N PRO A 33 -13.60 3.13 -11.37
CA PRO A 33 -12.16 3.40 -11.39
C PRO A 33 -11.51 2.61 -10.25
N GLU A 34 -10.51 1.79 -10.58
CA GLU A 34 -9.73 1.09 -9.59
C GLU A 34 -9.12 2.13 -8.62
N PRO A 35 -9.23 1.94 -7.29
CA PRO A 35 -8.60 2.82 -6.34
C PRO A 35 -7.11 2.96 -6.66
N PRO A 36 -6.53 4.17 -6.58
CA PRO A 36 -5.11 4.32 -6.80
C PRO A 36 -4.34 3.40 -5.86
N ALA A 37 -3.35 2.70 -6.41
CA ALA A 37 -2.51 1.79 -5.64
C ALA A 37 -1.97 2.51 -4.39
N PRO A 38 -1.95 1.87 -3.21
CA PRO A 38 -1.39 2.46 -2.01
C PRO A 38 0.08 2.80 -2.28
N GLN A 39 0.38 4.09 -2.36
CA GLN A 39 1.74 4.56 -2.54
C GLN A 39 2.46 4.49 -1.20
N ALA A 40 3.60 3.81 -1.16
CA ALA A 40 4.59 4.10 -0.12
C ALA A 40 4.87 5.61 -0.17
N SER A 41 5.20 6.26 0.95
CA SER A 41 5.58 7.67 0.87
C SER A 41 6.87 7.77 0.05
N ASP A 42 6.75 8.13 -1.22
CA ASP A 42 7.88 8.59 -2.04
C ASP A 42 8.39 9.96 -1.55
N ALA A 43 7.75 10.50 -0.51
CA ALA A 43 8.14 11.72 0.17
C ALA A 43 9.38 11.50 1.04
N ARG A 44 10.40 12.31 0.76
CA ARG A 44 11.57 12.55 1.61
C ARG A 44 11.43 13.92 2.28
N ASP A 45 12.42 14.27 3.10
CA ASP A 45 12.56 15.64 3.63
C ASP A 45 11.32 16.03 4.45
N CYS A 46 10.86 15.07 5.26
CA CYS A 46 9.76 15.25 6.20
C CYS A 46 10.35 15.51 7.58
N ASP A 47 9.78 16.46 8.33
CA ASP A 47 10.14 16.71 9.73
C ASP A 47 9.73 15.52 10.61
N ALA A 48 8.68 14.80 10.20
CA ALA A 48 8.30 13.52 10.79
C ALA A 48 7.57 12.61 9.79
N TYR A 49 7.64 11.31 10.06
CA TYR A 49 6.87 10.27 9.38
C TYR A 49 5.88 9.66 10.36
N ILE A 50 4.58 9.80 10.10
CA ILE A 50 3.51 9.25 10.94
C ILE A 50 3.04 7.92 10.35
N ILE A 51 3.08 6.86 11.15
CA ILE A 51 2.75 5.51 10.70
C ILE A 51 1.80 4.88 11.70
N PRO A 52 0.59 4.42 11.28
CA PRO A 52 -0.26 3.66 12.17
C PRO A 52 0.46 2.37 12.57
N TYR A 53 0.46 2.06 13.85
CA TYR A 53 1.09 0.88 14.40
C TYR A 53 0.06 -0.07 14.98
N MET A 54 0.16 -1.33 14.57
CA MET A 54 -0.58 -2.42 15.19
C MET A 54 0.40 -3.42 15.80
N PRO A 55 0.16 -3.84 17.06
CA PRO A 55 0.98 -4.84 17.72
C PRO A 55 1.11 -6.12 16.90
N PHE A 56 2.28 -6.73 17.02
CA PHE A 56 2.60 -8.02 16.44
C PHE A 56 1.68 -9.10 17.01
N SER A 57 1.27 -10.03 16.16
CA SER A 57 0.79 -11.34 16.62
C SER A 57 1.88 -12.38 16.33
N VAL A 58 1.72 -13.59 16.87
CA VAL A 58 2.63 -14.71 16.57
C VAL A 58 2.73 -15.02 15.07
N ASN A 59 1.75 -14.61 14.27
CA ASN A 59 1.67 -14.89 12.83
C ASN A 59 1.77 -13.63 11.96
N SER A 60 1.86 -12.44 12.54
CA SER A 60 1.82 -11.19 11.80
C SER A 60 2.75 -10.14 12.37
N SER A 61 3.39 -9.40 11.48
CA SER A 61 4.42 -8.44 11.84
C SER A 61 4.37 -7.18 11.02
N GLN A 62 4.47 -6.02 11.69
CA GLN A 62 4.73 -4.77 11.01
C GLN A 62 6.24 -4.57 10.81
N LEU A 63 6.62 -4.36 9.56
CA LEU A 63 7.99 -4.14 9.15
C LEU A 63 8.23 -2.64 8.98
N PHE A 64 9.36 -2.17 9.47
CA PHE A 64 9.82 -0.80 9.32
C PHE A 64 11.23 -0.83 8.76
N TYR A 65 11.47 -0.02 7.74
CA TYR A 65 12.79 0.17 7.16
C TYR A 65 13.07 1.66 7.00
N ALA A 66 14.30 2.04 7.27
CA ALA A 66 14.85 3.33 6.91
C ALA A 66 15.96 3.12 5.88
N ALA A 67 15.88 3.82 4.76
CA ALA A 67 16.88 3.78 3.70
C ALA A 67 17.54 5.16 3.60
N ASN A 68 18.83 5.22 3.88
CA ASN A 68 19.64 6.40 3.61
C ASN A 68 20.18 6.29 2.19
N VAL A 69 19.57 7.03 1.28
CA VAL A 69 19.78 6.81 -0.16
C VAL A 69 21.09 7.42 -0.65
N PRO A 70 21.68 6.84 -1.71
CA PRO A 70 22.86 7.42 -2.34
C PRO A 70 22.60 8.85 -2.84
N ASN A 71 23.63 9.70 -2.78
CA ASN A 71 23.62 11.07 -3.29
C ASN A 71 23.03 11.21 -4.70
N ALA A 72 23.25 10.20 -5.56
CA ALA A 72 22.73 10.19 -6.93
C ALA A 72 21.18 10.20 -7.01
N TRP A 73 20.50 9.75 -5.95
CA TRP A 73 19.03 9.70 -5.88
C TRP A 73 18.45 10.89 -5.12
N SER A 74 19.18 11.40 -4.12
CA SER A 74 18.77 12.55 -3.31
C SER A 74 19.11 13.89 -3.93
N GLY A 75 20.09 13.94 -4.85
CA GLY A 75 20.57 15.19 -5.44
C GLY A 75 21.39 16.04 -4.47
N VAL A 76 21.74 15.49 -3.30
CA VAL A 76 22.59 16.16 -2.29
C VAL A 76 24.06 15.84 -2.48
N THR A 77 24.93 16.74 -2.06
CA THR A 77 26.39 16.61 -2.19
C THR A 77 27.03 15.71 -1.14
N SER A 78 26.32 15.45 -0.04
CA SER A 78 26.75 14.60 1.06
C SER A 78 25.55 13.89 1.66
N SER A 79 25.65 12.57 1.84
CA SER A 79 24.70 11.77 2.61
C SER A 79 25.41 11.42 3.92
N PRO A 80 25.24 12.21 4.99
CA PRO A 80 25.69 11.82 6.32
C PRO A 80 24.82 10.70 6.89
N SER A 81 25.30 10.06 7.95
CA SER A 81 24.48 9.13 8.75
C SER A 81 23.27 9.85 9.33
N SER A 82 22.13 9.16 9.45
CA SER A 82 20.92 9.71 10.08
C SER A 82 20.60 8.95 11.37
N ASP A 83 20.50 9.66 12.48
CA ASP A 83 19.96 9.12 13.72
C ASP A 83 18.45 9.05 13.62
N ILE A 84 17.85 7.94 14.03
CA ILE A 84 16.40 7.74 13.98
C ILE A 84 15.85 7.75 15.40
N SER A 85 14.98 8.72 15.68
CA SER A 85 14.20 8.78 16.92
C SER A 85 12.73 8.46 16.64
N VAL A 86 12.06 7.92 17.66
CA VAL A 86 10.66 7.53 17.55
C VAL A 86 9.89 8.03 18.76
N ASP A 87 8.74 8.65 18.52
CA ASP A 87 7.72 8.87 19.52
C ASP A 87 6.50 7.98 19.24
N VAL A 88 5.75 7.66 20.28
CA VAL A 88 4.46 6.99 20.23
C VAL A 88 3.37 8.02 20.46
N ILE A 89 2.32 7.94 19.66
CA ILE A 89 1.08 8.69 19.83
C ILE A 89 0.00 7.67 20.19
N ASP A 90 -0.56 7.76 21.40
CA ASP A 90 -1.63 6.88 21.85
C ASP A 90 -3.02 7.31 21.34
N ASP A 91 -4.06 6.59 21.75
CA ASP A 91 -5.44 6.86 21.34
C ASP A 91 -6.05 8.13 21.96
N GLN A 92 -5.38 8.72 22.96
CA GLN A 92 -5.72 10.01 23.56
C GLN A 92 -4.91 11.15 22.92
N GLY A 93 -3.99 10.85 22.01
CA GLY A 93 -3.08 11.83 21.42
C GLY A 93 -1.90 12.19 22.33
N THR A 94 -1.60 11.39 23.34
CA THR A 94 -0.41 11.59 24.21
C THR A 94 0.85 11.16 23.47
N HIS A 95 1.86 12.02 23.48
CA HIS A 95 3.16 11.75 22.91
C HIS A 95 4.11 11.19 23.97
N THR A 96 4.67 10.00 23.73
CA THR A 96 5.70 9.39 24.58
C THR A 96 6.93 9.09 23.73
N SER A 97 8.08 9.65 24.09
CA SER A 97 9.31 9.39 23.34
C SER A 97 9.89 8.01 23.67
N LEU A 98 10.26 7.27 22.64
CA LEU A 98 11.05 6.04 22.75
C LEU A 98 12.56 6.32 22.67
N GLY A 99 12.94 7.57 22.36
CA GLY A 99 14.32 7.98 22.14
C GLY A 99 14.87 7.54 20.79
N GLN A 100 16.20 7.50 20.69
CA GLN A 100 16.90 7.03 19.49
C GLN A 100 16.86 5.50 19.41
N VAL A 101 16.36 4.97 18.29
CA VAL A 101 16.23 3.53 18.06
C VAL A 101 17.25 2.98 17.07
N ALA A 102 17.84 3.83 16.23
CA ALA A 102 18.82 3.40 15.23
C ALA A 102 19.72 4.53 14.74
N VAL A 103 20.76 4.14 14.02
CA VAL A 103 21.57 4.99 13.14
C VAL A 103 21.58 4.35 11.76
N VAL A 104 21.29 5.14 10.72
CA VAL A 104 21.30 4.70 9.32
C VAL A 104 22.49 5.33 8.63
N ALA A 105 23.57 4.55 8.48
CA ALA A 105 24.75 4.99 7.78
C ALA A 105 24.46 5.26 6.28
N PRO A 106 25.31 6.03 5.59
CA PRO A 106 25.10 6.37 4.19
C PRO A 106 24.98 5.12 3.31
N GLN A 107 24.06 5.15 2.34
CA GLN A 107 23.82 4.05 1.38
C GLN A 107 23.42 2.72 2.03
N GLN A 108 22.83 2.77 3.22
CA GLN A 108 22.34 1.58 3.92
C GLN A 108 20.82 1.58 4.07
N VAL A 109 20.29 0.37 4.14
CA VAL A 109 18.91 0.10 4.57
C VAL A 109 18.97 -0.59 5.91
N VAL A 110 18.35 -0.01 6.92
CA VAL A 110 18.28 -0.54 8.28
C VAL A 110 16.86 -0.94 8.60
N LYS A 111 16.69 -2.15 9.14
CA LYS A 111 15.39 -2.62 9.65
C LYS A 111 15.17 -2.04 11.05
N LEU A 112 14.10 -1.27 11.21
CA LEU A 112 13.75 -0.60 12.47
C LEU A 112 12.80 -1.40 13.35
N THR A 113 12.19 -2.47 12.84
CA THR A 113 11.19 -3.26 13.58
C THR A 113 11.65 -3.69 14.97
N THR A 114 12.78 -4.41 15.03
CA THR A 114 13.28 -4.96 16.29
C THR A 114 13.61 -3.88 17.32
N PRO A 115 14.39 -2.83 17.01
CA PRO A 115 14.69 -1.80 18.01
C PRO A 115 13.44 -0.99 18.43
N ILE A 116 12.48 -0.76 17.54
CA ILE A 116 11.20 -0.11 17.91
C ILE A 116 10.42 -0.99 18.88
N THR A 117 10.26 -2.30 18.59
CA THR A 117 9.56 -3.22 19.50
C THR A 117 10.24 -3.29 20.86
N GLN A 118 11.57 -3.39 20.89
CA GLN A 118 12.33 -3.39 22.15
C GLN A 118 12.13 -2.09 22.95
N ALA A 119 12.08 -0.94 22.28
CA ALA A 119 11.84 0.34 22.94
C ALA A 119 10.41 0.46 23.47
N LEU A 120 9.41 -0.03 22.72
CA LEU A 120 8.02 -0.12 23.18
C LEU A 120 7.88 -1.00 24.42
N ASP A 121 8.50 -2.19 24.39
CA ASP A 121 8.50 -3.14 25.52
C ASP A 121 9.17 -2.52 26.75
N ALA A 122 10.31 -1.84 26.57
CA ALA A 122 11.03 -1.18 27.64
C ALA A 122 10.23 -0.04 28.31
N GLN A 123 9.34 0.62 27.56
CA GLN A 123 8.44 1.66 28.06
C GLN A 123 7.12 1.09 28.60
N GLY A 124 6.92 -0.23 28.56
CA GLY A 124 5.68 -0.86 29.02
C GLY A 124 4.46 -0.46 28.21
N VAL A 125 4.63 -0.10 26.93
CA VAL A 125 3.53 0.31 26.06
C VAL A 125 2.66 -0.91 25.75
N THR A 126 1.47 -0.95 26.34
CA THR A 126 0.52 -2.08 26.22
C THR A 126 -0.71 -1.75 25.37
N SER A 127 -0.87 -0.50 24.92
CA SER A 127 -1.98 -0.12 24.05
C SER A 127 -1.88 -0.85 22.70
N THR A 128 -3.03 -1.27 22.20
CA THR A 128 -3.13 -2.02 20.93
C THR A 128 -3.31 -1.11 19.72
N LYS A 129 -3.49 0.20 19.94
CA LYS A 129 -3.70 1.20 18.90
C LYS A 129 -2.78 2.38 19.16
N LEU A 130 -1.73 2.48 18.36
CA LEU A 130 -0.75 3.55 18.44
C LEU A 130 -0.51 4.10 17.03
N ALA A 131 0.07 5.29 16.94
CA ALA A 131 0.85 5.70 15.80
C ALA A 131 2.31 5.92 16.22
N LEU A 132 3.23 5.66 15.31
CA LEU A 132 4.64 6.01 15.48
C LEU A 132 4.89 7.31 14.74
N ARG A 133 5.57 8.24 15.41
CA ARG A 133 6.16 9.44 14.82
C ARG A 133 7.67 9.21 14.72
N ILE A 134 8.15 8.94 13.53
CA ILE A 134 9.57 8.69 13.26
C ILE A 134 10.20 10.00 12.79
N GLN A 135 11.33 10.37 13.39
CA GLN A 135 12.10 11.55 13.02
C GLN A 135 13.55 11.15 12.73
N ALA A 136 14.21 11.96 11.91
CA ALA A 136 15.59 11.73 11.50
C ALA A 136 16.40 13.01 11.60
N THR A 137 17.70 12.92 11.89
CA THR A 137 18.58 14.10 11.94
C THR A 137 18.91 14.68 10.56
N ASN A 138 18.89 13.86 9.50
CA ASN A 138 19.08 14.30 8.11
C ASN A 138 17.95 13.73 7.22
N PRO A 139 16.70 14.20 7.40
CA PRO A 139 15.51 13.62 6.79
C PRO A 139 15.47 13.74 5.25
N GLU A 140 16.22 14.67 4.68
CA GLU A 140 16.36 14.87 3.24
C GLU A 140 17.07 13.71 2.53
N ASN A 141 17.83 12.91 3.30
CA ASN A 141 18.56 11.74 2.81
C ASN A 141 17.83 10.42 3.04
N LEU A 142 16.68 10.46 3.70
CA LEU A 142 16.03 9.28 4.23
C LEU A 142 14.70 9.00 3.55
N TYR A 143 14.44 7.73 3.28
CA TYR A 143 13.10 7.20 3.06
C TYR A 143 12.72 6.28 4.19
N ILE A 144 11.47 6.40 4.65
CA ILE A 144 10.86 5.49 5.60
C ILE A 144 9.83 4.61 4.89
N TYR A 145 9.94 3.31 5.08
CA TYR A 145 9.01 2.33 4.56
C TYR A 145 8.34 1.58 5.69
N SER A 146 7.04 1.31 5.53
CA SER A 146 6.30 0.42 6.41
C SER A 146 5.49 -0.60 5.61
N ALA A 147 5.43 -1.82 6.13
CA ALA A 147 4.63 -2.88 5.55
C ALA A 147 4.08 -3.79 6.66
N TYR A 148 2.98 -4.46 6.38
CA TYR A 148 2.47 -5.55 7.21
C TYR A 148 2.78 -6.88 6.52
N GLN A 149 3.28 -7.85 7.26
CA GLN A 149 3.52 -9.20 6.79
C GLN A 149 2.67 -10.19 7.59
N THR A 150 1.93 -11.06 6.89
CA THR A 150 1.18 -12.17 7.47
C THR A 150 1.45 -13.42 6.65
N GLY A 151 2.15 -14.40 7.23
CA GLY A 151 2.67 -15.54 6.46
C GLY A 151 3.53 -15.10 5.26
N SER A 152 3.12 -15.48 4.05
CA SER A 152 3.75 -15.08 2.78
C SER A 152 3.23 -13.75 2.22
N ASP A 153 2.12 -13.23 2.74
CA ASP A 153 1.48 -12.02 2.22
C ASP A 153 2.13 -10.78 2.82
N ARG A 154 2.27 -9.74 1.97
CA ARG A 154 2.81 -8.45 2.37
C ARG A 154 1.96 -7.31 1.79
N ALA A 155 1.54 -6.41 2.66
CA ALA A 155 0.82 -5.20 2.29
C ALA A 155 1.63 -3.97 2.70
N ILE A 156 1.65 -2.93 1.86
CA ILE A 156 2.30 -1.67 2.20
C ILE A 156 1.42 -0.94 3.21
N VAL A 157 2.03 -0.39 4.27
CA VAL A 157 1.36 0.49 5.21
C VAL A 157 1.66 1.91 4.80
N ARG A 158 0.63 2.75 4.72
CA ARG A 158 0.77 4.17 4.42
C ARG A 158 1.68 4.82 5.46
N VAL A 159 2.64 5.58 4.97
CA VAL A 159 3.48 6.48 5.77
C VAL A 159 3.05 7.88 5.41
N GLU A 160 2.70 8.68 6.42
CA GLU A 160 2.34 10.09 6.20
C GLU A 160 3.57 10.95 6.45
N CYS A 161 3.89 11.82 5.49
CA CYS A 161 4.97 12.79 5.60
C CYS A 161 4.41 14.09 6.20
N VAL A 162 4.97 14.53 7.33
CA VAL A 162 4.61 15.79 7.97
C VAL A 162 5.75 16.77 7.80
N LYS A 163 5.41 17.99 7.36
CA LYS A 163 6.30 19.16 7.34
C LYS A 163 5.72 20.22 8.28
N GLU A 164 6.52 20.76 9.19
CA GLU A 164 6.14 21.75 10.22
C GLU A 164 6.69 23.15 9.91
#